data_AF-A0A538JPF9-F1
#
_entry.id   AF-A0A538JPF9-F1
#
_cell.length_a   1.000
_cell.length_b   1.000
_cell.length_c   1.000
_cell.angle_alpha   90.00
_cell.angle_beta   90.00
_cell.angle_gamma   90.00
#
_symmetry.space_group_name_H-M   'P 1'
#
loop_
_entity.id
_entity.type
_entity.pdbx_description
1 polymer ?
#
loop_
_entity_poly.entity_id
_entity_poly.type
_entity_poly.pdbx_seq_one_letter_code
_entity_poly.pdbx_strand_id
1 'polypeptide(L)'
;MALDEVVNEHFLARYRALLDEEDAAFDELEHAYEDGDRELFTADLTAWHEAISRKLHYLQRHGVDLNRAGLGATGLGAPGLNGASPAR
;
A
#
# COMPACT_ATOMS: atom_id res chain seq x y z
N MET A 1 -3.38 23.90 -11.26
CA MET A 1 -4.34 22.78 -11.41
C MET A 1 -3.87 21.90 -12.56
N ALA A 2 -2.89 21.03 -12.33
CA ALA A 2 -2.34 20.16 -13.39
C ALA A 2 -1.72 18.84 -12.86
N LEU A 3 -1.65 18.66 -11.53
CA LEU A 3 -1.38 17.35 -10.92
C LEU A 3 -2.66 16.51 -10.79
N ASP A 4 -3.83 17.16 -10.97
CA ASP A 4 -5.17 16.59 -10.92
C ASP A 4 -5.56 15.88 -12.23
N GLU A 5 -4.97 16.28 -13.36
CA GLU A 5 -5.23 15.70 -14.69
C GLU A 5 -4.36 14.45 -14.97
N VAL A 6 -3.33 14.20 -14.16
CA VAL A 6 -2.35 13.11 -14.34
C VAL A 6 -2.61 11.90 -13.43
N VAL A 7 -3.52 12.03 -12.44
CA VAL A 7 -4.26 10.88 -11.92
C VAL A 7 -5.27 10.48 -13.01
N ASN A 8 -4.72 9.95 -14.09
CA ASN A 8 -5.40 9.64 -15.32
C ASN A 8 -6.55 8.68 -15.03
N GLU A 9 -7.69 8.80 -15.73
CA GLU A 9 -8.79 7.83 -15.63
C GLU A 9 -8.27 6.39 -15.81
N HIS A 10 -7.27 6.21 -16.67
CA HIS A 10 -6.57 4.95 -16.88
C HIS A 10 -5.81 4.44 -15.62
N PHE A 11 -5.21 5.34 -14.85
CA PHE A 11 -4.59 4.99 -13.56
C PHE A 11 -5.64 4.55 -12.55
N LEU A 12 -6.76 5.27 -12.46
CA LEU A 12 -7.87 4.91 -11.57
C LEU A 12 -8.55 3.60 -11.98
N ALA A 13 -8.73 3.36 -13.28
CA ALA A 13 -9.30 2.13 -13.81
C ALA A 13 -8.38 0.93 -13.54
N ARG A 14 -7.07 1.10 -13.73
CA ARG A 14 -6.10 0.03 -13.45
C ARG A 14 -5.95 -0.23 -11.95
N TYR A 15 -5.99 0.82 -11.13
CA TYR A 15 -6.00 0.69 -9.68
C TYR A 15 -7.27 0.00 -9.17
N ARG A 16 -8.45 0.31 -9.73
CA ARG A 16 -9.70 -0.40 -9.44
C ARG A 16 -9.63 -1.87 -9.81
N ALA A 17 -9.14 -2.20 -11.00
CA ALA A 17 -8.97 -3.60 -11.38
C ALA A 17 -8.06 -4.37 -10.42
N LEU A 18 -6.98 -3.73 -9.92
CA LEU A 18 -6.10 -4.32 -8.91
C LEU A 18 -6.77 -4.47 -7.53
N LEU A 19 -7.70 -3.57 -7.19
CA LEU A 19 -8.51 -3.68 -5.97
C LEU A 19 -9.53 -4.81 -6.09
N ASP A 20 -10.22 -4.93 -7.23
CA ASP A 20 -11.20 -5.99 -7.46
C ASP A 20 -10.52 -7.37 -7.50
N GLU A 21 -9.29 -7.46 -8.03
CA GLU A 21 -8.47 -8.68 -7.99
C GLU A 21 -8.04 -9.04 -6.55
N GLU A 22 -7.72 -8.04 -5.72
CA GLU A 22 -7.39 -8.24 -4.30
C GLU A 22 -8.62 -8.70 -3.49
N ASP A 23 -9.79 -8.08 -3.74
CA ASP A 23 -11.05 -8.37 -3.05
C ASP A 23 -11.52 -9.80 -3.37
N ALA A 24 -11.49 -10.19 -4.65
CA ALA A 24 -11.82 -11.56 -5.04
C ALA A 24 -10.87 -12.61 -4.45
N ALA A 25 -9.57 -12.31 -4.36
CA ALA A 25 -8.61 -13.20 -3.70
C ALA A 25 -8.83 -13.28 -2.18
N PHE A 26 -9.35 -12.21 -1.58
CA PHE A 26 -9.71 -12.18 -0.17
C PHE A 26 -10.98 -12.98 0.12
N ASP A 27 -11.99 -12.91 -0.74
CA ASP A 27 -13.22 -13.71 -0.62
C ASP A 27 -12.92 -15.22 -0.62
N GLU A 28 -12.04 -15.69 -1.51
CA GLU A 28 -11.61 -17.09 -1.55
C GLU A 28 -10.79 -17.48 -0.30
N LEU A 29 -9.94 -16.58 0.18
CA LEU A 29 -9.21 -16.76 1.44
C LEU A 29 -10.16 -16.87 2.65
N GLU A 30 -11.21 -16.05 2.69
CA GLU A 30 -12.24 -16.09 3.73
C GLU A 30 -12.99 -17.43 3.68
N HIS A 31 -13.35 -17.90 2.49
CA HIS A 31 -13.98 -19.21 2.30
C HIS A 31 -13.09 -20.35 2.81
N ALA A 32 -11.81 -20.36 2.45
CA ALA A 32 -10.87 -21.39 2.90
C ALA A 32 -10.68 -21.38 4.43
N TYR A 33 -10.75 -20.19 5.06
CA TYR A 33 -10.73 -20.04 6.51
C TYR A 33 -12.02 -20.57 7.16
N GLU A 34 -13.18 -20.28 6.58
CA GLU A 34 -14.49 -20.74 7.06
C GLU A 34 -14.65 -22.26 6.94
N ASP A 35 -14.15 -22.85 5.86
CA ASP A 35 -14.12 -24.30 5.63
C ASP A 35 -13.10 -25.03 6.54
N GLY A 36 -12.18 -24.29 7.15
CA GLY A 36 -11.14 -24.82 8.03
C GLY A 36 -10.03 -25.58 7.29
N ASP A 37 -9.90 -25.38 5.97
CA ASP A 37 -8.85 -26.00 5.17
C ASP A 37 -7.56 -25.15 5.26
N ARG A 38 -6.65 -25.61 6.12
CA ARG A 38 -5.37 -24.93 6.36
C ARG A 38 -4.44 -24.94 5.14
N GLU A 39 -4.50 -25.97 4.30
CA GLU A 39 -3.64 -26.07 3.11
C GLU A 39 -4.13 -25.10 2.04
N LEU A 40 -5.44 -25.08 1.79
CA LEU A 40 -6.09 -24.15 0.88
C LEU A 40 -5.92 -22.70 1.37
N PHE A 41 -6.16 -22.43 2.65
CA PHE A 41 -5.95 -21.12 3.27
C PHE A 41 -4.51 -20.61 3.08
N THR A 42 -3.50 -21.48 3.20
CA THR A 42 -2.10 -21.07 3.02
C THR A 42 -1.79 -20.74 1.55
N ALA A 43 -2.38 -21.49 0.62
CA ALA A 43 -2.27 -21.23 -0.81
C ALA A 43 -2.96 -19.91 -1.20
N ASP A 44 -4.18 -19.69 -0.71
CA ASP A 44 -4.95 -18.47 -0.98
C ASP A 44 -4.35 -17.24 -0.29
N LEU A 45 -3.74 -17.41 0.89
CA LEU A 45 -3.02 -16.33 1.57
C LEU A 45 -1.81 -15.88 0.74
N THR A 46 -1.13 -16.83 0.08
CA THR A 46 -0.03 -16.52 -0.84
C THR A 46 -0.55 -15.77 -2.08
N ALA A 47 -1.68 -16.20 -2.64
CA ALA A 47 -2.31 -15.55 -3.79
C ALA A 47 -2.75 -14.12 -3.46
N TRP A 48 -3.39 -13.90 -2.32
CA TRP A 48 -3.79 -12.58 -1.82
C TRP A 48 -2.56 -11.69 -1.57
N HIS A 49 -1.50 -12.22 -0.98
CA HIS A 49 -0.26 -11.48 -0.77
C HIS A 49 0.43 -11.06 -2.08
N GLU A 50 0.38 -11.91 -3.12
CA GLU A 50 0.84 -11.53 -4.45
C GLU A 50 -0.01 -10.42 -5.08
N ALA A 51 -1.34 -10.48 -4.95
CA ALA A 51 -2.26 -9.45 -5.46
C ALA A 51 -1.95 -8.09 -4.81
N ILE A 52 -1.80 -8.05 -3.49
CA ILE A 52 -1.39 -6.84 -2.76
C ILE A 52 -0.01 -6.37 -3.23
N SER A 53 0.96 -7.27 -3.37
CA SER A 53 2.31 -6.91 -3.82
C SER A 53 2.31 -6.26 -5.21
N ARG A 54 1.46 -6.76 -6.13
CA ARG A 54 1.28 -6.17 -7.47
C ARG A 54 0.67 -4.76 -7.39
N LYS A 55 -0.31 -4.55 -6.51
CA LYS A 55 -0.90 -3.24 -6.23
C LYS A 55 0.12 -2.26 -5.64
N LEU A 56 0.90 -2.69 -4.63
CA LEU A 56 1.94 -1.87 -4.02
C LEU A 56 3.02 -1.48 -5.05
N HIS A 57 3.48 -2.43 -5.87
CA HIS A 57 4.46 -2.17 -6.91
C HIS A 57 3.91 -1.22 -7.99
N TYR A 58 2.62 -1.36 -8.36
CA TYR A 58 1.94 -0.43 -9.27
C TYR A 58 1.93 1.00 -8.71
N LEU A 59 1.53 1.16 -7.45
CA LEU A 59 1.52 2.45 -6.75
C LEU A 59 2.92 3.07 -6.65
N GLN A 60 3.93 2.29 -6.26
CA GLN A 60 5.33 2.73 -6.19
C GLN A 60 5.86 3.20 -7.55
N ARG A 61 5.56 2.45 -8.63
CA ARG A 61 5.97 2.82 -10.00
C ARG A 61 5.36 4.15 -10.46
N HIS A 62 4.18 4.47 -9.97
CA HIS A 62 3.48 5.72 -10.25
C HIS A 62 3.84 6.85 -9.28
N GLY A 63 4.83 6.65 -8.40
CA GLY A 63 5.33 7.68 -7.48
C GLY A 63 4.46 7.88 -6.24
N VAL A 64 3.55 6.95 -5.95
CA VAL A 64 2.78 6.95 -4.70
C VAL A 64 3.65 6.37 -3.60
N ASP A 65 4.23 7.25 -2.79
CA ASP A 65 4.97 6.86 -1.60
C ASP A 65 3.98 6.46 -0.49
N LEU A 66 3.81 5.16 -0.32
CA LEU A 66 2.94 4.57 0.70
C LEU A 66 3.44 4.81 2.13
N ASN A 67 4.72 5.15 2.31
CA ASN A 67 5.28 5.53 3.60
C ASN A 67 4.75 6.90 4.03
N ARG A 68 4.50 7.80 3.07
CA ARG A 68 3.83 9.09 3.31
C ARG A 68 2.33 8.95 3.57
N ALA A 69 1.67 7.95 2.96
CA ALA A 69 0.24 7.72 3.11
C ALA A 69 -0.13 6.96 4.40
N GLY A 70 0.74 6.07 4.88
CA GLY A 70 0.51 5.25 6.08
C GLY A 70 1.16 5.77 7.37
N LEU A 71 2.21 6.61 7.30
CA LEU A 71 3.03 6.96 8.46
C LEU A 71 3.45 8.43 8.48
N GLY A 72 2.49 9.32 8.69
CA GLY A 72 2.73 10.58 9.42
C GLY A 72 3.04 10.36 10.91
N ALA A 73 3.16 9.10 11.38
CA ALA A 73 3.32 8.73 12.79
C ALA A 73 4.77 8.43 13.22
N THR A 74 5.77 8.71 12.39
CA THR A 74 7.17 8.78 12.86
C THR A 74 7.82 10.06 12.37
N GLY A 75 7.37 11.17 12.98
CA GLY A 75 8.19 12.35 13.11
C GLY A 75 9.44 11.99 13.91
N LEU A 76 10.55 11.78 13.21
CA LEU A 76 11.90 11.88 13.78
C LEU A 76 12.89 12.32 12.71
N GLY A 77 12.51 13.40 12.00
CA GLY A 77 13.50 14.36 11.53
C GLY A 77 14.05 15.10 12.74
N ALA A 78 15.06 14.51 13.38
CA ALA A 78 15.81 15.18 14.44
C ALA A 78 16.35 16.52 13.88
N PRO A 79 16.00 17.68 14.45
CA PRO A 79 16.73 18.89 14.16
C PRO A 79 18.12 18.71 14.74
N GLY A 80 19.12 18.73 13.86
CA GLY A 80 20.52 18.78 14.21
C GLY A 80 20.71 19.81 15.32
N LEU A 81 21.41 19.37 16.37
CA LEU A 81 21.84 20.18 17.50
C LEU A 81 22.79 21.25 16.96
N ASN A 82 22.22 22.35 16.46
CA ASN A 82 22.97 23.48 16.00
C ASN A 82 23.46 24.22 17.25
N GLY A 83 24.72 23.94 17.59
CA GLY A 83 25.45 24.70 18.59
C GLY A 83 25.48 26.16 18.18
N ALA A 84 25.00 27.03 19.05
CA ALA A 84 25.45 28.39 19.30
C ALA A 84 24.34 29.12 20.06
N SER A 85 24.45 29.15 21.39
CA SER A 85 23.90 30.27 22.14
C SER A 85 25.09 31.07 22.69
N PRO A 86 25.31 32.31 22.22
CA PRO A 86 26.17 33.27 22.89
C PRO A 86 25.39 34.04 23.97
N ALA A 87 26.14 34.81 24.76
CA ALA A 87 25.73 35.71 25.85
C ALA A 87 25.60 35.02 27.22
N ARG A 88 26.20 35.52 28.30
CA ARG A 88 26.62 36.89 28.62
C ARG A 88 27.59 36.87 29.81
#